data_AF-A0A0S8GFL6-F1
#
_entry.id   AF-A0A0S8GFL6-F1
#
_cell.length_a   1.000
_cell.length_b   1.000
_cell.length_c   1.000
_cell.angle_alpha   90.00
_cell.angle_beta   90.00
_cell.angle_gamma   90.00
#
_symmetry.space_group_name_H-M   'P 1'
#
loop_
_entity.id
_entity.type
_entity.pdbx_description
1 polymer ?
#
loop_
_entity_poly.entity_id
_entity_poly.type
_entity_poly.pdbx_seq_one_letter_code
_entity_poly.pdbx_strand_id
1 'polypeptide(L)'
;LATYPHENDILFVRDRKLAQLESQIKATEGTLKSLTGVLKRLEKQAEDDQKGGKPIADQTKKHLEQTKHQIANRQSEIATKRAEQENIRKQSDEELARYRELKRSATAKSAASDTKK
;
A
#
# COMPACT_ATOMS: atom_id res chain seq x y z
N LEU A 1 13.77 4.28 27.58
CA LEU A 1 14.48 3.30 26.73
C LEU A 1 14.16 3.66 25.29
N ALA A 2 15.16 3.94 24.46
CA ALA A 2 14.92 4.01 23.01
C ALA A 2 14.62 2.58 22.53
N THR A 3 13.48 2.35 21.90
CA THR A 3 13.07 1.03 21.38
C THR A 3 14.05 0.50 20.32
N TYR A 4 14.84 1.39 19.72
CA TYR A 4 15.82 1.10 18.67
C TYR A 4 17.25 1.45 19.12
N PRO A 5 18.20 0.51 19.01
CA PRO A 5 19.62 0.75 19.29
C PRO A 5 20.24 1.81 18.36
N HIS A 6 19.90 1.76 17.07
CA HIS A 6 20.47 2.63 16.04
C HIS A 6 19.40 3.23 15.12
N GLU A 7 19.71 4.39 14.55
CA GLU A 7 18.88 5.04 13.51
C GLU A 7 18.60 4.09 12.33
N ASN A 8 19.60 3.28 11.97
CA ASN A 8 19.49 2.28 10.90
C ASN A 8 18.47 1.18 11.21
N ASP A 9 18.18 0.90 12.48
CA ASP A 9 17.18 -0.11 12.84
C ASP A 9 15.76 0.40 12.53
N ILE A 10 15.51 1.69 12.75
CA ILE A 10 14.24 2.36 12.39
C ILE A 10 14.03 2.28 10.88
N LEU A 11 15.07 2.64 10.11
CA LEU A 11 15.04 2.57 8.65
C LEU A 11 14.84 1.13 8.15
N PHE A 12 15.56 0.17 8.73
CA PHE A 12 15.44 -1.23 8.35
C PHE A 12 14.03 -1.79 8.57
N VAL A 13 13.43 -1.50 9.73
CA VAL A 13 12.05 -1.93 10.02
C VAL A 13 11.05 -1.26 9.06
N ARG A 14 11.21 0.04 8.80
CA ARG A 14 10.38 0.77 7.83
C ARG A 14 10.45 0.12 6.46
N ASP A 15 11.66 -0.08 5.95
CA ASP A 15 11.89 -0.54 4.58
C ASP A 15 11.37 -1.98 4.41
N ARG A 16 11.53 -2.84 5.43
CA ARG A 16 10.94 -4.17 5.45
C ARG A 16 9.41 -4.13 5.38
N LYS A 17 8.75 -3.28 6.18
CA LYS A 17 7.28 -3.12 6.16
C LYS A 17 6.79 -2.60 4.80
N LEU A 18 7.48 -1.59 4.25
CA LEU A 18 7.15 -1.03 2.94
C LEU A 18 7.30 -2.06 1.82
N ALA A 19 8.37 -2.86 1.84
CA ALA A 19 8.58 -3.93 0.86
C ALA A 19 7.48 -5.01 0.92
N GLN A 20 7.03 -5.38 2.12
CA GLN A 20 5.93 -6.33 2.29
C GLN A 20 4.62 -5.78 1.72
N LEU A 21 4.27 -4.52 2.03
CA LEU A 21 3.08 -3.88 1.45
C LEU A 21 3.19 -3.76 -0.07
N GLU A 22 4.37 -3.43 -0.60
CA GLU A 22 4.58 -3.35 -2.05
C GLU A 22 4.37 -4.69 -2.73
N SER A 23 4.85 -5.79 -2.12
CA SER A 23 4.61 -7.14 -2.65
C SER A 23 3.12 -7.47 -2.67
N GLN A 24 2.37 -7.09 -1.64
CA GLN A 24 0.92 -7.30 -1.58
C GLN A 24 0.18 -6.45 -2.63
N ILE A 25 0.59 -5.19 -2.82
CA ILE A 25 0.02 -4.32 -3.85
C ILE A 25 0.22 -4.93 -5.23
N LYS A 26 1.44 -5.36 -5.57
CA LYS A 26 1.74 -6.01 -6.85
C LYS A 26 0.90 -7.26 -7.11
N ALA A 27 0.66 -8.07 -6.08
CA ALA A 27 -0.21 -9.23 -6.19
C ALA A 27 -1.68 -8.83 -6.46
N THR A 28 -2.18 -7.81 -5.74
CA THR A 28 -3.53 -7.27 -5.98
C THR A 28 -3.64 -6.64 -7.37
N GLU A 29 -2.63 -5.91 -7.85
CA GLU A 29 -2.55 -5.34 -9.19
C GLU A 29 -2.56 -6.42 -10.29
N GLY A 30 -1.84 -7.53 -10.10
CA GLY A 30 -1.88 -8.67 -11.01
C GLY A 30 -3.29 -9.28 -11.14
N THR A 31 -4.00 -9.36 -10.02
CA THR A 31 -5.41 -9.79 -10.00
C THR A 31 -6.31 -8.78 -10.70
N LEU A 32 -6.13 -7.49 -10.43
CA LEU A 32 -6.87 -6.40 -11.06
C LEU A 32 -6.70 -6.38 -12.59
N LYS A 33 -5.48 -6.61 -13.07
CA LYS A 33 -5.18 -6.73 -14.51
C LYS A 33 -5.95 -7.89 -15.14
N SER A 34 -6.00 -9.03 -14.47
CA SER A 34 -6.74 -10.22 -14.92
C SER A 34 -8.24 -9.94 -15.00
N LEU A 35 -8.82 -9.35 -13.95
CA LEU A 35 -10.24 -8.97 -13.91
C LEU A 35 -10.60 -7.95 -14.98
N THR A 36 -9.74 -6.96 -15.22
CA THR A 36 -9.93 -5.97 -16.30
C THR A 36 -9.94 -6.65 -17.67
N GLY A 37 -9.10 -7.68 -17.88
CA GLY A 37 -9.13 -8.49 -19.09
C GLY A 37 -10.41 -9.29 -19.26
N VAL A 38 -10.96 -9.84 -18.15
CA VAL A 38 -12.27 -10.51 -18.15
C VAL A 38 -13.39 -9.52 -18.51
N LEU A 39 -13.39 -8.35 -17.88
CA LEU A 39 -14.39 -7.30 -18.12
C LEU A 39 -14.45 -6.93 -19.60
N LYS A 40 -13.30 -6.64 -20.21
CA LYS A 40 -13.21 -6.30 -21.64
C LYS A 40 -13.79 -7.38 -22.56
N ARG A 41 -13.60 -8.66 -22.22
CA ARG A 41 -14.17 -9.78 -23.01
C ARG A 41 -15.69 -9.84 -22.87
N LEU A 42 -16.20 -9.63 -21.65
CA LEU A 42 -17.64 -9.61 -21.40
C LEU A 42 -18.31 -8.40 -22.07
N GLU A 43 -17.68 -7.23 -22.05
CA GLU A 43 -18.15 -6.02 -22.74
C GLU A 43 -18.20 -6.26 -24.24
N LYS A 44 -17.14 -6.84 -24.82
CA LYS A 44 -17.12 -7.21 -26.24
C LYS A 44 -18.24 -8.19 -26.60
N GLN A 45 -18.46 -9.23 -25.79
CA GLN A 45 -19.55 -10.17 -26.03
C GLN A 45 -20.92 -9.47 -25.99
N ALA A 46 -21.13 -8.58 -25.03
CA ALA A 46 -22.37 -7.82 -24.93
C ALA A 46 -22.60 -6.91 -26.13
N GLU A 47 -21.56 -6.24 -26.63
CA GLU A 47 -21.63 -5.43 -27.85
C GLU A 47 -21.96 -6.28 -29.09
N ASP A 48 -21.33 -7.45 -29.22
CA ASP A 48 -21.53 -8.35 -30.36
C ASP A 48 -22.96 -8.92 -30.36
N ASP A 49 -23.53 -9.23 -29.18
CA ASP A 49 -24.95 -9.61 -29.03
C ASP A 49 -25.88 -8.47 -29.49
N GLN A 50 -25.62 -7.24 -29.02
CA GLN A 50 -26.42 -6.06 -29.38
C GLN A 50 -26.37 -5.76 -30.89
N LYS A 51 -25.18 -5.82 -31.50
CA LYS A 51 -25.01 -5.62 -32.95
C LYS A 51 -25.73 -6.70 -33.77
N GLY A 52 -25.78 -7.92 -33.23
CA GLY A 52 -26.57 -9.03 -33.80
C GLY A 52 -28.07 -8.91 -33.60
N GLY A 53 -28.57 -7.82 -33.00
CA GLY A 53 -29.99 -7.62 -32.69
C GLY A 53 -30.51 -8.51 -31.57
N LYS A 54 -29.61 -9.15 -30.81
CA LYS A 54 -29.95 -10.02 -29.68
C LYS A 54 -29.84 -9.23 -28.37
N PRO A 55 -30.76 -9.46 -27.41
CA PRO A 55 -30.58 -8.92 -26.08
C PRO A 55 -29.33 -9.56 -25.45
N ILE A 56 -28.59 -8.77 -24.67
CA ILE A 56 -27.46 -9.28 -23.87
C ILE A 56 -27.99 -10.36 -22.93
N ALA A 57 -27.35 -11.54 -22.96
CA ALA A 57 -27.72 -12.63 -22.07
C ALA A 57 -27.62 -12.23 -20.60
N ASP A 58 -28.58 -12.63 -19.77
CA ASP A 58 -28.60 -12.24 -18.35
C ASP A 58 -27.38 -12.77 -17.57
N GLN A 59 -26.83 -13.90 -17.98
CA GLN A 59 -25.57 -14.41 -17.44
C GLN A 59 -24.41 -13.45 -17.73
N THR A 60 -24.32 -12.88 -18.94
CA THR A 60 -23.32 -11.88 -19.30
C THR A 60 -23.48 -10.62 -18.47
N LYS A 61 -24.72 -10.11 -18.30
CA LYS A 61 -25.00 -8.97 -17.41
C LYS A 61 -24.55 -9.23 -15.99
N LYS A 62 -24.89 -10.40 -15.43
CA LYS A 62 -24.51 -10.77 -14.07
C LYS A 62 -22.98 -10.83 -13.91
N HIS A 63 -22.28 -11.44 -14.87
CA HIS A 63 -20.83 -11.52 -14.84
C HIS A 63 -20.17 -10.14 -14.98
N LEU A 64 -20.73 -9.24 -15.81
CA LEU A 64 -20.26 -7.86 -15.92
C LEU A 64 -20.30 -7.15 -14.56
N GLU A 65 -21.46 -7.16 -13.91
CA GLU A 65 -21.66 -6.48 -12.63
C GLU A 65 -20.78 -7.09 -11.53
N GLN A 66 -20.67 -8.41 -11.46
CA GLN A 66 -19.78 -9.09 -10.53
C GLN A 66 -18.30 -8.72 -10.77
N THR A 67 -17.87 -8.69 -12.02
CA THR A 67 -16.48 -8.35 -12.37
C THR A 67 -16.17 -6.89 -12.04
N LYS A 68 -17.09 -5.96 -12.31
CA LYS A 68 -16.96 -4.55 -11.94
C LYS A 68 -16.83 -4.38 -10.42
N HIS A 69 -17.68 -5.06 -9.65
CA HIS A 69 -17.61 -5.02 -8.18
C HIS A 69 -16.27 -5.58 -7.66
N GLN A 70 -15.79 -6.68 -8.22
CA GLN A 70 -14.48 -7.23 -7.86
C GLN A 70 -13.33 -6.25 -8.20
N ILE A 71 -13.40 -5.58 -9.35
CA ILE A 71 -12.44 -4.54 -9.74
C ILE A 71 -12.43 -3.40 -8.73
N ALA A 72 -13.61 -2.87 -8.38
CA ALA A 72 -13.74 -1.79 -7.41
C ALA A 72 -13.15 -2.17 -6.05
N ASN A 73 -13.42 -3.39 -5.58
CA ASN A 73 -12.86 -3.90 -4.33
C ASN A 73 -11.32 -3.98 -4.37
N ARG A 74 -10.74 -4.47 -5.47
CA ARG A 74 -9.28 -4.55 -5.62
C ARG A 74 -8.64 -3.16 -5.69
N GLN A 75 -9.29 -2.21 -6.35
CA GLN A 75 -8.83 -0.81 -6.38
C GLN A 75 -8.87 -0.18 -5.00
N SER A 76 -9.95 -0.38 -4.24
CA SER A 76 -10.04 0.09 -2.84
C SER A 76 -8.97 -0.55 -1.96
N GLU A 77 -8.70 -1.84 -2.13
CA GLU A 77 -7.66 -2.56 -1.39
C GLU A 77 -6.26 -1.98 -1.66
N ILE A 78 -5.95 -1.66 -2.92
CA ILE A 78 -4.70 -0.98 -3.30
C ILE A 78 -4.62 0.40 -2.67
N ALA A 79 -5.70 1.18 -2.73
CA ALA A 79 -5.73 2.53 -2.16
C ALA A 79 -5.46 2.53 -0.65
N THR A 80 -6.09 1.60 0.09
CA THR A 80 -5.84 1.44 1.53
C THR A 80 -4.38 1.10 1.83
N LYS A 81 -3.78 0.15 1.09
CA LYS A 81 -2.36 -0.21 1.30
C LYS A 81 -1.40 0.93 0.95
N ARG A 82 -1.71 1.73 -0.07
CA ARG A 82 -0.93 2.93 -0.42
C ARG A 82 -1.01 3.99 0.69
N ALA A 83 -2.19 4.19 1.27
CA ALA A 83 -2.35 5.07 2.44
C ALA A 83 -1.59 4.54 3.67
N GLU A 84 -1.55 3.22 3.87
CA GLU A 84 -0.75 2.60 4.93
C GLU A 84 0.76 2.81 4.73
N GLN A 85 1.27 2.68 3.50
CA GLN A 85 2.67 3.01 3.17
C GLN A 85 3.01 4.46 3.54
N GLU A 86 2.14 5.42 3.21
CA GLU A 86 2.31 6.82 3.58
C GLU A 86 2.33 7.02 5.10
N ASN A 87 1.45 6.34 5.83
CA ASN A 87 1.42 6.40 7.28
C ASN A 87 2.72 5.83 7.91
N ILE A 88 3.23 4.71 7.39
CA ILE A 88 4.50 4.12 7.84
C ILE A 88 5.67 5.07 7.61
N ARG A 89 5.70 5.77 6.46
CA ARG A 89 6.73 6.79 6.18
C ARG A 89 6.69 7.90 7.21
N LYS A 90 5.52 8.49 7.45
CA LYS A 90 5.32 9.57 8.44
C LYS A 90 5.74 9.14 9.85
N GLN A 91 5.29 7.99 10.31
CA GLN A 91 5.65 7.46 11.63
C GLN A 91 7.16 7.24 11.78
N SER A 92 7.80 6.72 10.73
CA SER A 92 9.26 6.53 10.74
C SER A 92 10.01 7.85 10.78
N ASP A 93 9.56 8.86 10.03
CA ASP A 93 10.19 10.18 10.02
C ASP A 93 10.07 10.88 11.38
N GLU A 94 8.91 10.77 12.04
CA GLU A 94 8.70 11.25 13.41
C GLU A 94 9.63 10.53 14.41
N GLU A 95 9.77 9.21 14.28
CA GLU A 95 10.63 8.42 15.15
C GLU A 95 12.12 8.73 14.96
N LEU A 96 12.56 8.93 13.72
CA LEU A 96 13.93 9.37 13.40
C LEU A 96 14.21 10.77 13.99
N ALA A 97 13.26 11.69 13.88
CA ALA A 97 13.39 13.03 14.45
C ALA A 97 13.57 12.96 15.98
N ARG A 98 12.71 12.18 16.67
CA ARG A 98 12.80 11.95 18.12
C ARG A 98 14.12 11.28 18.51
N TYR A 99 14.55 10.25 17.77
CA TYR A 99 15.81 9.57 18.02
C TYR A 99 17.01 10.54 17.96
N ARG A 100 17.06 11.38 16.91
CA ARG A 100 18.11 12.38 16.74
C ARG A 100 18.11 13.43 17.86
N GLU A 101 16.93 13.86 18.30
CA GLU A 101 16.80 14.78 19.43
C GLU A 101 17.32 14.16 20.74
N LEU A 102 16.90 12.93 21.06
CA LEU A 102 17.36 12.22 22.24
C LEU A 102 18.88 12.02 22.24
N LYS A 103 19.47 11.72 21.07
CA LYS A 103 20.92 11.55 20.92
C LYS A 103 21.68 12.88 21.15
N ARG A 104 21.16 14.00 20.63
CA ARG A 104 21.72 15.35 20.90
C ARG A 104 21.62 15.69 22.39
N SER A 105 20.50 15.42 23.02
CA SER A 105 20.31 15.70 24.46
C SER A 105 21.19 14.81 25.35
N ALA A 106 21.39 13.55 24.99
CA ALA A 106 22.28 12.64 25.72
C ALA A 106 23.76 13.06 25.62
N THR A 107 24.22 13.47 24.43
CA THR A 107 25.58 13.96 24.21
C THR A 107 25.85 15.28 24.93
N ALA A 108 24.89 16.22 24.89
CA ALA A 108 24.99 17.49 25.63
C ALA A 108 25.08 17.27 27.16
N LYS A 109 24.33 16.30 27.70
CA LYS A 109 24.35 15.97 29.13
C LYS A 109 25.66 15.31 29.58
N SER A 110 26.27 14.49 28.72
CA SER A 110 27.59 13.88 28.98
C SER A 110 28.73 14.91 28.95
N ALA A 111 28.70 15.85 28.01
CA ALA A 111 29.72 16.89 27.91
C ALA A 111 29.72 17.84 29.12
N ALA A 112 28.55 18.16 29.67
CA ALA A 112 28.41 19.03 30.85
C ALA A 112 28.87 18.38 32.17
N SER A 113 28.91 17.04 32.25
CA SER A 113 29.44 16.34 33.43
C SER A 113 30.96 16.20 33.43
N ASP A 114 31.61 16.18 32.25
CA ASP A 114 33.07 16.08 32.13
C ASP A 114 33.79 17.42 32.36
N THR A 115 33.12 18.57 32.18
CA THR A 115 33.73 19.90 32.41
C THR A 115 33.79 20.30 33.89
N LYS A 116 33.33 19.44 34.81
CA LYS A 116 33.20 19.76 36.24
C LYS A 116 34.17 18.96 37.13
N LYS A 117 35.23 18.39 36.56
CA LYS A 117 36.24 17.60 37.27
C LYS A 117 37.62 18.24 37.22
#